data_AF-A0A7H0LHX6-F1
#
_entry.id   AF-A0A7H0LHX6-F1
#
_cell.length_a   1.000
_cell.length_b   1.000
_cell.length_c   1.000
_cell.angle_alpha   90.00
_cell.angle_beta   90.00
_cell.angle_gamma   90.00
#
_symmetry.space_group_name_H-M   'P 1'
#
loop_
_entity.id
_entity.type
_entity.pdbx_description
1 polymer ?
#
loop_
_entity_poly.entity_id
_entity_poly.type
_entity_poly.pdbx_seq_one_letter_code
_entity_poly.pdbx_strand_id
1 'polypeptide(L)'
;MTTLAGNKIRRYREAHSPKIGRPAFAAEIGASAGTLQGWEEEGKRPESADIVNELARRGIADHADWFRPARCPRCELHAEDESVEACAKAHCPMQMQRRAAA
;
A
#
# COMPACT_ATOMS: atom_id res chain seq x y z
N MET A 1 -3.16 6.71 6.88
CA MET A 1 -2.12 5.65 6.76
C MET A 1 -2.56 4.75 5.62
N THR A 2 -1.69 4.52 4.63
CA THR A 2 -2.02 3.70 3.45
C THR A 2 -1.59 2.23 3.62
N THR A 3 -2.01 1.36 2.71
CA THR A 3 -1.62 -0.05 2.66
C THR A 3 -0.27 -0.21 1.94
N LEU A 4 0.40 -1.34 2.17
CA LEU A 4 1.63 -1.69 1.43
C LEU A 4 1.35 -1.72 -0.08
N ALA A 5 0.17 -2.21 -0.49
CA ALA A 5 -0.28 -2.15 -1.87
C ALA A 5 -0.37 -0.71 -2.38
N GLY A 6 -1.02 0.20 -1.65
CA GLY A 6 -1.12 1.62 -2.00
C GLY A 6 0.24 2.30 -2.16
N ASN A 7 1.18 1.99 -1.28
CA ASN A 7 2.56 2.50 -1.37
C ASN A 7 3.29 1.95 -2.61
N LYS A 8 3.20 0.64 -2.87
CA LYS A 8 3.81 0.00 -4.05
C LYS A 8 3.26 0.55 -5.35
N ILE A 9 1.94 0.75 -5.45
CA ILE A 9 1.29 1.36 -6.62
C ILE A 9 1.82 2.77 -6.87
N ARG A 10 1.90 3.60 -5.82
CA ARG A 10 2.47 4.94 -5.90
C ARG A 10 3.93 4.91 -6.36
N ARG A 11 4.77 4.05 -5.74
CA ARG A 11 6.19 3.89 -6.09
C ARG A 11 6.35 3.43 -7.54
N TYR A 12 5.57 2.45 -8.00
CA TYR A 12 5.56 1.98 -9.38
C TYR A 12 5.32 3.15 -10.33
N ARG A 13 4.24 3.91 -10.11
CA ARG A 13 3.86 5.05 -10.95
C ARG A 13 4.94 6.15 -10.98
N GLU A 14 5.55 6.44 -9.84
CA GLU A 14 6.59 7.47 -9.69
C GLU A 14 7.98 7.05 -10.20
N ALA A 15 8.26 5.75 -10.29
CA ALA A 15 9.53 5.21 -10.80
C ALA A 15 9.65 5.26 -12.33
N HIS A 16 8.56 5.50 -13.05
CA HIS A 16 8.60 5.65 -14.51
C HIS A 16 9.25 6.98 -14.91
N SER A 17 9.93 6.98 -16.06
CA SER A 17 10.53 8.17 -16.68
C SER A 17 10.04 8.28 -18.14
N PRO A 18 9.07 9.16 -18.46
CA PRO A 18 8.41 10.13 -17.58
C PRO A 18 7.47 9.47 -16.55
N LYS A 19 7.25 10.16 -15.43
CA LYS A 19 6.33 9.69 -14.38
C LYS A 19 4.93 9.54 -14.95
N ILE A 20 4.28 8.41 -14.65
CA ILE A 20 2.90 8.20 -15.05
C ILE A 20 1.99 9.01 -14.11
N GLY A 21 1.05 9.77 -14.68
CA GLY A 21 0.04 10.47 -13.89
C GLY A 21 -1.00 9.50 -13.32
N ARG A 22 -1.62 9.84 -12.18
CA ARG A 22 -2.74 9.04 -11.65
C ARG A 22 -3.86 8.78 -12.68
N PRO A 23 -4.31 9.77 -13.46
CA PRO A 23 -5.37 9.54 -14.45
C PRO A 23 -4.96 8.54 -15.54
N ALA A 24 -3.70 8.61 -15.99
CA ALA A 24 -3.18 7.71 -17.01
C ALA A 24 -3.10 6.26 -16.50
N PHE A 25 -2.49 6.05 -15.33
CA PHE A 25 -2.38 4.72 -14.75
C PHE A 25 -3.76 4.14 -14.39
N ALA A 26 -4.67 4.96 -13.85
CA ALA A 26 -6.02 4.53 -13.52
C ALA A 26 -6.77 4.03 -14.76
N ALA A 27 -6.66 4.73 -15.90
CA ALA A 27 -7.25 4.29 -17.16
C ALA A 27 -6.70 2.94 -17.64
N GLU A 28 -5.39 2.69 -17.47
CA GLU A 28 -4.74 1.43 -17.88
C GLU A 28 -5.23 0.19 -17.09
N ILE A 29 -5.75 0.39 -15.88
CA ILE A 29 -6.24 -0.70 -15.01
C ILE A 29 -7.76 -0.67 -14.83
N GLY A 30 -8.48 0.16 -15.59
CA GLY A 30 -9.94 0.26 -15.54
C GLY A 30 -10.47 0.91 -14.25
N ALA A 31 -9.71 1.81 -13.63
CA ALA A 31 -10.09 2.53 -12.42
C ALA A 31 -10.24 4.04 -12.65
N SER A 32 -10.88 4.75 -11.71
CA SER A 32 -10.88 6.22 -11.71
C SER A 32 -9.67 6.78 -10.96
N ALA A 33 -9.25 8.02 -11.28
CA ALA A 33 -8.15 8.66 -10.58
C ALA A 33 -8.42 8.85 -9.07
N GLY A 34 -9.68 9.10 -8.68
CA GLY A 34 -10.08 9.21 -7.27
C GLY A 34 -10.06 7.87 -6.55
N THR A 35 -10.46 6.79 -7.23
CA THR A 35 -10.33 5.42 -6.72
C THR A 35 -8.86 5.08 -6.47
N LEU A 36 -7.98 5.38 -7.43
CA LEU A 36 -6.54 5.16 -7.30
C LEU A 36 -5.93 5.99 -6.16
N GLN A 37 -6.34 7.26 -6.01
CA GLN A 37 -5.93 8.10 -4.89
C GLN A 37 -6.36 7.48 -3.54
N GLY A 38 -7.59 6.98 -3.45
CA GLY A 38 -8.07 6.28 -2.26
C GLY A 38 -7.21 5.08 -1.89
N TRP A 39 -6.71 4.33 -2.87
CA TRP A 39 -5.77 3.23 -2.64
C TRP A 39 -4.39 3.73 -2.21
N GLU A 40 -3.84 4.73 -2.89
CA GLU A 40 -2.50 5.26 -2.64
C GLU A 40 -2.39 5.99 -1.28
N GLU A 41 -3.39 6.80 -0.91
CA GLU A 41 -3.29 7.74 0.22
C GLU A 41 -4.14 7.33 1.43
N GLU A 42 -5.35 6.84 1.18
CA GLU A 42 -6.34 6.56 2.22
C GLU A 42 -6.31 5.10 2.69
N GLY A 43 -5.57 4.22 2.02
CA GLY A 43 -5.52 2.80 2.33
C GLY A 43 -6.81 2.05 2.00
N LYS A 44 -7.65 2.61 1.11
CA LYS A 44 -8.82 1.89 0.57
C LYS A 44 -8.35 0.71 -0.27
N ARG A 45 -9.27 -0.25 -0.46
CA ARG A 45 -9.03 -1.46 -1.25
C ARG A 45 -9.90 -1.45 -2.50
N PRO A 46 -9.50 -2.14 -3.57
CA PRO A 46 -10.36 -2.35 -4.72
C PRO A 46 -11.50 -3.25 -4.30
N GLU A 47 -12.72 -2.92 -4.73
CA GLU A 47 -13.88 -3.79 -4.55
C GLU A 47 -13.88 -4.92 -5.59
N SER A 48 -13.28 -4.67 -6.76
CA SER A 48 -13.16 -5.66 -7.83
C SER A 48 -11.91 -6.53 -7.65
N ALA A 49 -12.13 -7.85 -7.63
CA ALA A 49 -11.06 -8.84 -7.64
C ALA A 49 -10.24 -8.81 -8.94
N ASP A 50 -10.84 -8.39 -10.06
CA ASP A 50 -10.15 -8.32 -11.36
C ASP A 50 -9.01 -7.31 -11.33
N ILE A 51 -9.19 -6.18 -10.63
CA ILE A 51 -8.15 -5.17 -10.49
C ILE A 51 -7.02 -5.67 -9.58
N VAL A 52 -7.37 -6.37 -8.50
CA VAL A 52 -6.38 -6.98 -7.60
C VAL A 52 -5.54 -8.01 -8.36
N ASN A 53 -6.19 -8.87 -9.15
CA ASN A 53 -5.54 -9.87 -9.99
C ASN A 53 -4.64 -9.21 -11.04
N GLU A 54 -5.11 -8.15 -11.71
CA GLU A 54 -4.33 -7.45 -12.73
C GLU A 54 -3.08 -6.79 -12.14
N LEU A 55 -3.19 -6.16 -10.97
CA LEU A 55 -2.05 -5.56 -10.27
C LEU A 55 -1.04 -6.61 -9.80
N ALA A 56 -1.51 -7.77 -9.35
CA ALA A 56 -0.65 -8.90 -9.00
C ALA A 56 0.02 -9.50 -10.24
N ARG A 57 -0.71 -9.66 -11.35
CA ARG A 57 -0.19 -10.14 -12.64
C ARG A 57 0.88 -9.23 -13.21
N ARG A 58 0.75 -7.91 -13.02
CA ARG A 58 1.77 -6.91 -13.39
C ARG A 58 2.96 -6.88 -12.42
N GLY A 59 2.93 -7.63 -11.32
CA GLY A 59 3.99 -7.65 -10.31
C GLY A 59 4.07 -6.38 -9.46
N ILE A 60 3.00 -5.57 -9.40
CA ILE A 60 2.98 -4.28 -8.70
C ILE A 60 2.67 -4.49 -7.21
N ALA A 61 1.59 -5.21 -6.91
CA ALA A 61 1.17 -5.49 -5.55
C ALA A 61 0.48 -6.87 -5.50
N ASP A 62 0.84 -7.68 -4.52
CA ASP A 62 0.20 -8.97 -4.28
C ASP A 62 -1.05 -8.80 -3.39
N HIS A 63 -1.92 -9.80 -3.39
CA HIS A 63 -3.15 -9.86 -2.61
C HIS A 63 -2.91 -9.58 -1.12
N ALA A 64 -1.84 -10.12 -0.56
CA ALA A 64 -1.47 -9.92 0.84
C ALA A 64 -1.09 -8.46 1.17
N ASP A 65 -0.61 -7.69 0.19
CA ASP A 65 -0.15 -6.31 0.40
C ASP A 65 -1.30 -5.36 0.73
N TRP A 66 -2.53 -5.68 0.34
CA TRP A 66 -3.73 -4.90 0.65
C TRP A 66 -4.12 -4.93 2.13
N PHE A 67 -3.63 -5.92 2.87
CA PHE A 67 -3.93 -6.11 4.30
C PHE A 67 -2.77 -5.69 5.19
N ARG A 68 -1.61 -5.38 4.61
CA ARG A 68 -0.43 -4.93 5.34
C ARG A 68 -0.43 -3.40 5.37
N PRO A 69 -0.20 -2.76 6.53
CA PRO A 69 0.04 -1.33 6.56
C PRO A 69 1.35 -1.01 5.81
N ALA A 70 1.39 0.10 5.07
CA ALA A 70 2.66 0.60 4.55
C ALA A 70 3.57 0.92 5.74
N ARG A 71 4.72 0.27 5.83
CA ARG A 71 5.70 0.54 6.90
C ARG A 71 6.12 2.01 6.84
N CYS A 72 6.29 2.63 8.01
CA CYS A 72 6.80 3.99 8.09
C CYS A 72 8.22 4.01 7.47
N PRO A 73 8.56 4.96 6.58
CA PRO A 73 9.92 5.07 6.04
C PRO A 73 11.00 5.22 7.13
N ARG A 74 10.61 5.73 8.32
CA ARG A 74 11.50 5.85 9.47
C ARG A 74 11.86 4.51 10.13
N CYS A 75 11.13 3.43 9.87
CA CYS A 75 11.46 2.09 10.32
C CYS A 75 12.01 1.17 9.20
N GLU A 76 12.27 1.71 8.01
CA GLU A 76 12.87 1.00 6.86
C GLU A 76 14.37 0.69 7.06
N LEU A 77 14.99 1.19 8.14
CA LEU A 77 16.41 0.97 8.50
C LEU A 77 16.69 -0.31 9.31
N HIS A 78 15.66 -1.08 9.71
CA HIS A 78 15.84 -2.31 10.50
C HIS A 78 14.98 -3.44 9.94
N ALA A 79 15.31 -3.92 8.75
CA ALA A 79 14.52 -4.95 8.07
C ALA A 79 14.92 -6.41 8.43
N GLU A 80 15.90 -6.64 9.31
CA GLU A 80 16.40 -8.01 9.58
C GLU A 80 16.24 -8.53 11.01
N ASP A 81 15.62 -7.77 11.94
CA ASP A 81 15.47 -8.24 13.32
C ASP A 81 14.05 -8.06 13.86
N GLU A 82 13.67 -8.92 14.82
CA GLU A 82 12.39 -9.03 15.56
C GLU A 82 11.88 -7.73 16.24
N SER A 83 12.48 -6.57 15.95
CA SER A 83 12.17 -5.25 16.50
C SER A 83 11.08 -4.48 15.76
N VAL A 84 10.44 -5.08 14.74
CA VAL A 84 9.32 -4.47 14.01
C VAL A 84 8.17 -4.08 14.93
N GLU A 85 7.81 -4.98 15.85
CA GLU A 85 6.68 -4.77 16.76
C GLU A 85 7.02 -3.72 17.82
N ALA A 86 8.26 -3.70 18.31
CA ALA A 86 8.76 -2.71 19.25
C ALA A 86 8.87 -1.29 18.63
N CYS A 87 9.34 -1.19 17.38
CA CYS A 87 9.44 0.08 16.68
C CYS A 87 8.05 0.64 16.31
N ALA A 88 7.13 -0.24 15.88
CA ALA A 88 5.73 0.11 15.65
C ALA A 88 5.04 0.56 16.96
N LYS A 89 5.30 -0.13 18.08
CA LYS A 89 4.86 0.25 19.43
C LYS A 89 5.33 1.65 19.86
N ALA A 90 6.62 1.92 19.71
CA ALA A 90 7.25 3.12 20.23
C ALA A 90 7.01 4.38 19.39
N HIS A 91 6.86 4.23 18.06
CA HIS A 91 6.82 5.36 17.13
C HIS A 91 5.54 5.44 16.29
N CYS A 92 4.63 4.47 16.42
CA CYS A 92 3.34 4.45 15.72
C CYS A 92 2.20 4.03 16.67
N PRO A 93 1.88 4.84 17.69
CA PRO A 93 1.05 4.43 18.83
C PRO A 93 -0.40 4.05 18.50
N MET A 94 -0.87 4.29 17.27
CA MET A 94 -2.23 3.94 16.84
C MET A 94 -2.41 2.46 16.45
N GLN A 95 -1.34 1.66 16.37
CA GLN A 95 -1.41 0.28 15.86
C GLN A 95 -1.86 -0.79 16.87
N MET A 96 -2.02 -0.47 18.17
CA MET A 96 -2.23 -1.51 19.20
C MET A 96 -3.64 -1.69 19.76
N GLN A 97 -4.65 -0.91 19.34
CA GLN A 97 -5.98 -1.01 19.94
C GLN A 97 -6.90 -2.09 19.36
N ARG A 98 -6.45 -2.95 18.42
CA ARG A 98 -7.31 -3.98 17.79
C ARG A 98 -6.81 -5.44 17.89
N ARG A 99 -5.96 -5.75 18.87
CA ARG A 99 -5.56 -7.13 19.19
C ARG A 99 -5.83 -7.55 20.65
N ALA A 100 -6.77 -6.90 21.31
CA ALA A 100 -7.26 -7.30 22.63
C ALA A 100 -8.79 -7.50 22.58
N ALA A 101 -9.22 -8.55 21.89
CA ALA A 101 -10.57 -9.10 22.00
C ALA A 101 -10.56 -10.51 21.37
N ALA A 102 -9.92 -11.45 22.07
CA ALA A 102 -10.15 -12.88 21.98
C ALA A 102 -9.90 -13.45 23.38
#